data_AF-A0A4Q8B5C0-F1
#
_entry.id   AF-A0A4Q8B5C0-F1
#
_cell.length_a   1.000
_cell.length_b   1.000
_cell.length_c   1.000
_cell.angle_alpha   90.00
_cell.angle_beta   90.00
_cell.angle_gamma   90.00
#
_symmetry.space_group_name_H-M   'P 1'
#
loop_
_entity.id
_entity.type
_entity.pdbx_description
1 polymer ?
#
loop_
_entity_poly.entity_id
_entity_poly.type
_entity_poly.pdbx_seq_one_letter_code
_entity_poly.pdbx_strand_id
1 'polypeptide(L)'
;MSVPAAILPVLRDHLAAFVDDNPAALVFGSPNGRPIWRGNLNKVIGWSGAIGKLGVPGLHFHDLRHTGNTIAARTGASTREPLLAPGARS
;
A
#
# COMPACT_ATOMS: atom_id res chain seq x y z
N MET A 1 -0.96 1.63 15.48
CA MET A 1 -1.45 2.09 14.16
C MET A 1 -2.10 0.89 13.51
N SER A 2 -3.41 0.94 13.20
CA SER A 2 -4.11 -0.19 12.59
C SER A 2 -4.07 -0.09 11.07
N VAL A 3 -3.94 -1.22 10.37
CA VAL A 3 -4.07 -1.29 8.91
C VAL A 3 -5.57 -1.24 8.57
N PRO A 4 -6.04 -0.36 7.68
CA PRO A 4 -7.46 -0.27 7.32
C PRO A 4 -7.99 -1.60 6.76
N ALA A 5 -9.19 -2.02 7.19
CA ALA A 5 -9.78 -3.28 6.72
C ALA A 5 -9.92 -3.34 5.19
N ALA A 6 -10.18 -2.20 4.54
CA ALA A 6 -10.32 -2.09 3.09
C ALA A 6 -9.06 -2.47 2.31
N ILE A 7 -7.85 -2.32 2.87
CA ILE A 7 -6.59 -2.67 2.18
C ILE A 7 -6.13 -4.10 2.48
N LEU A 8 -6.73 -4.78 3.47
CA LEU A 8 -6.31 -6.12 3.88
C LEU A 8 -6.41 -7.17 2.76
N PRO A 9 -7.46 -7.22 1.91
CA PRO A 9 -7.52 -8.18 0.82
C PRO A 9 -6.34 -8.01 -0.14
N VAL A 10 -6.09 -6.77 -0.58
CA VAL A 10 -5.00 -6.45 -1.51
C VAL A 10 -3.63 -6.77 -0.88
N LEU A 11 -3.45 -6.52 0.41
CA LEU A 11 -2.21 -6.85 1.11
C LEU A 11 -1.99 -8.38 1.17
N ARG A 12 -3.04 -9.15 1.44
CA ARG A 12 -2.95 -10.63 1.46
C ARG A 12 -2.59 -11.19 0.10
N ASP A 13 -3.27 -10.72 -0.95
CA ASP A 13 -2.98 -11.15 -2.33
C ASP A 13 -1.54 -10.81 -2.72
N HIS A 14 -1.06 -9.62 -2.34
CA HIS A 14 0.32 -9.21 -2.60
C HIS A 14 1.33 -10.08 -1.86
N LEU A 15 1.11 -10.36 -0.58
CA LEU A 15 1.98 -11.23 0.21
C LEU A 15 2.06 -12.63 -0.41
N ALA A 16 0.92 -13.22 -0.77
CA ALA A 16 0.86 -14.55 -1.36
C ALA A 16 1.52 -14.63 -2.75
N ALA A 17 1.43 -13.57 -3.56
CA ALA A 17 1.93 -13.57 -4.93
C ALA A 17 3.40 -13.13 -5.06
N PHE A 18 3.92 -12.31 -4.14
CA PHE A 18 5.18 -11.59 -4.34
C PHE A 18 6.16 -11.64 -3.16
N VAL A 19 5.82 -12.28 -2.06
CA VAL A 19 6.67 -12.31 -0.85
C VAL A 19 6.98 -13.75 -0.48
N ASP A 20 8.27 -14.06 -0.37
CA ASP A 20 8.74 -15.36 0.10
C ASP A 20 8.34 -15.60 1.57
N ASP A 21 8.23 -16.87 1.94
CA ASP A 21 7.95 -17.31 3.33
C ASP A 21 9.06 -16.96 4.33
N ASN A 22 10.17 -16.37 3.87
CA ASN A 22 11.24 -15.90 4.72
C ASN A 22 10.77 -14.70 5.57
N PRO A 23 10.87 -14.74 6.91
CA PRO A 23 10.45 -13.62 7.77
C PRO A 23 11.24 -12.32 7.53
N ALA A 24 12.40 -12.39 6.87
CA ALA A 24 13.19 -11.23 6.45
C ALA A 24 12.89 -10.77 5.01
N ALA A 25 11.93 -11.40 4.32
CA ALA A 25 11.54 -11.01 2.97
C ALA A 25 10.97 -9.59 2.95
N LEU A 26 11.35 -8.85 1.92
CA LEU A 26 10.82 -7.51 1.71
C LEU A 26 9.40 -7.59 1.17
N VAL A 27 8.45 -7.00 1.88
CA VAL A 27 7.06 -6.89 1.40
C VAL A 27 7.01 -6.11 0.08
N PHE A 28 7.81 -5.04 -0.04
CA PHE A 28 7.96 -4.29 -1.29
C PHE A 28 9.43 -4.22 -1.68
N GLY A 29 9.83 -5.07 -2.60
CA GLY A 29 11.17 -5.11 -3.19
C GLY A 29 11.18 -4.59 -4.62
N SER A 30 12.37 -4.19 -5.07
CA SER A 30 12.71 -4.12 -6.49
C SER A 30 12.49 -5.50 -7.14
N PRO A 31 12.24 -5.60 -8.46
CA PRO A 31 12.19 -6.88 -9.17
C PRO A 31 13.39 -7.82 -8.91
N ASN A 32 14.53 -7.25 -8.51
CA ASN A 32 15.75 -8.00 -8.19
C ASN A 32 15.89 -8.33 -6.68
N GLY A 33 14.80 -8.28 -5.90
CA GLY A 33 14.79 -8.62 -4.47
C GLY A 33 15.50 -7.60 -3.55
N ARG A 34 15.80 -6.39 -4.05
CA ARG A 34 16.50 -5.35 -3.29
C ARG A 34 15.55 -4.33 -2.66
N PRO A 35 15.93 -3.67 -1.55
CA PRO A 35 15.16 -2.56 -1.00
C PRO A 35 14.94 -1.44 -2.02
N ILE A 36 13.73 -0.89 -2.05
CA ILE A 36 13.43 0.30 -2.85
C ILE A 36 13.84 1.55 -2.07
N TRP A 37 14.80 2.30 -2.60
CA TRP A 37 15.19 3.58 -2.03
C TRP A 37 14.21 4.69 -2.43
N ARG A 38 13.89 5.58 -1.48
CA ARG A 38 12.94 6.69 -1.68
C ARG A 38 13.27 7.55 -2.92
N GLY A 39 14.54 7.84 -3.15
CA GLY A 39 14.98 8.64 -4.31
C GLY A 39 14.76 7.96 -5.66
N ASN A 40 14.62 6.63 -5.70
CA ASN A 40 14.47 5.87 -6.93
C ASN A 40 13.05 5.28 -7.10
N LEU A 41 12.15 5.49 -6.14
CA LEU A 41 10.81 4.88 -6.13
C LEU A 41 10.04 5.16 -7.43
N ASN A 42 9.95 6.42 -7.86
CA ASN A 42 9.22 6.81 -9.07
C ASN A 42 9.73 6.08 -10.32
N LYS A 43 11.04 5.82 -10.41
CA LYS A 43 11.63 5.08 -11.52
C LYS A 43 11.30 3.60 -11.43
N VAL A 44 11.44 3.00 -10.24
CA VAL A 44 11.18 1.57 -10.02
C VAL A 44 9.73 1.20 -10.32
N ILE A 45 8.78 2.03 -9.89
CA ILE A 45 7.34 1.78 -10.14
C ILE A 45 6.88 2.25 -11.52
N GLY A 46 7.77 2.80 -12.35
CA GLY A 46 7.43 3.31 -13.69
C GLY A 46 6.43 4.47 -13.66
N TRP A 47 6.51 5.35 -12.66
CA TRP A 47 5.52 6.39 -12.40
C TRP A 47 5.23 7.27 -13.62
N SER A 48 6.25 7.77 -14.29
CA SER A 48 6.08 8.61 -15.49
C SER A 48 5.32 7.89 -16.61
N GLY A 49 5.52 6.57 -16.75
CA GLY A 49 4.78 5.75 -17.71
C GLY A 49 3.32 5.58 -17.31
N ALA A 50 3.03 5.38 -16.03
CA ALA A 50 1.66 5.31 -15.51
C ALA A 50 0.92 6.63 -15.72
N ILE A 51 1.54 7.77 -15.41
CA ILE A 51 0.98 9.10 -15.63
C ILE A 51 0.72 9.36 -17.13
N GLY A 52 1.66 8.99 -18.00
CA GLY A 52 1.49 9.11 -19.44
C GLY A 52 0.30 8.32 -19.96
N LYS A 53 0.09 7.09 -19.47
CA LYS A 53 -1.07 6.26 -19.83
C LYS A 53 -2.40 6.79 -19.30
N LEU A 54 -2.39 7.41 -18.13
CA LEU A 54 -3.57 7.99 -17.49
C LEU A 54 -3.91 9.39 -18.05
N GLY A 55 -3.01 10.03 -18.79
CA GLY A 55 -3.24 11.36 -19.37
C GLY A 55 -3.34 12.49 -18.34
N VAL A 56 -2.76 12.33 -17.14
CA VAL A 56 -2.84 13.30 -16.02
C VAL A 56 -1.48 13.93 -15.72
N PRO A 57 -0.97 14.81 -16.60
CA PRO A 57 0.35 15.41 -16.42
C PRO A 57 0.43 16.19 -15.11
N GLY A 58 1.58 16.13 -14.44
CA GLY A 58 1.84 16.86 -13.19
C GLY A 58 1.42 16.13 -11.90
N LEU A 59 0.76 14.97 -11.99
CA LEU A 59 0.46 14.17 -10.80
C LEU A 59 1.74 13.50 -10.25
N HIS A 60 2.09 13.84 -9.01
CA HIS A 60 3.21 13.25 -8.30
C HIS A 60 2.76 12.10 -7.39
N PHE A 61 3.66 11.16 -7.12
CA PHE A 61 3.37 10.03 -6.24
C PHE A 61 2.91 10.47 -4.83
N HIS A 62 3.44 11.59 -4.31
CA HIS A 62 3.06 12.09 -2.98
C HIS A 62 1.62 12.64 -2.92
N ASP A 63 1.04 13.03 -4.07
CA ASP A 63 -0.34 13.51 -4.15
C ASP A 63 -1.34 12.39 -3.86
N LEU A 64 -0.96 11.12 -4.09
CA LEU A 64 -1.75 9.96 -3.69
C LEU A 64 -1.91 9.88 -2.18
N ARG A 65 -0.84 10.17 -1.42
CA ARG A 65 -0.92 10.21 0.05
C ARG A 65 -1.81 11.36 0.51
N HIS A 66 -1.70 12.53 -0.13
CA HIS A 66 -2.56 13.66 0.21
C HIS A 66 -4.03 13.32 -0.03
N THR A 67 -4.34 12.77 -1.21
CA THR A 67 -5.69 12.32 -1.60
C THR A 67 -6.22 11.24 -0.64
N GLY A 68 -5.41 10.23 -0.33
CA GLY A 68 -5.75 9.17 0.62
C GLY A 68 -6.04 9.72 2.02
N ASN A 69 -5.26 10.70 2.48
CA ASN A 69 -5.51 11.38 3.76
C ASN A 69 -6.81 12.21 3.71
N THR A 70 -7.10 12.90 2.62
CA THR A 70 -8.36 13.64 2.45
C THR A 70 -9.56 12.70 2.44
N ILE A 71 -9.46 11.57 1.74
CA ILE A 71 -10.51 10.53 1.73
C ILE A 71 -10.66 9.97 3.14
N ALA A 72 -9.57 9.58 3.80
CA ALA A 72 -9.59 9.04 5.16
C ALA A 72 -10.11 10.04 6.20
N ALA A 73 -9.86 11.35 6.03
CA ALA A 73 -10.42 12.38 6.90
C ALA A 73 -11.92 12.57 6.66
N ARG A 74 -12.39 12.47 5.41
CA ARG A 74 -13.81 12.50 5.05
C ARG A 74 -14.56 11.25 5.54
N THR A 75 -13.95 10.07 5.39
CA THR A 75 -14.54 8.79 5.81
C THR A 75 -14.32 8.51 7.30
N GLY A 76 -13.29 9.07 7.93
CA GLY A 76 -12.99 8.93 9.37
C GLY A 76 -13.98 9.64 10.29
N ALA A 77 -14.92 10.40 9.73
CA ALA A 77 -16.14 10.83 10.42
C ALA A 77 -17.19 9.70 10.54
N SER A 78 -17.01 8.55 9.87
CA SER A 78 -17.89 7.39 9.95
C SER A 78 -17.10 6.10 10.24
N THR A 79 -17.36 5.57 11.43
CA THR A 79 -17.10 4.20 11.87
C THR A 79 -15.66 3.84 12.31
N ARG A 80 -15.38 4.21 13.56
CA ARG A 80 -14.59 3.35 14.47
C ARG A 80 -15.42 2.12 14.80
N GLU A 81 -15.09 0.97 14.22
CA GLU A 81 -15.41 -0.33 14.83
C GLU A 81 -14.10 -1.05 15.15
N PRO A 82 -13.85 -1.43 16.42
CA PRO A 82 -12.72 -2.29 16.75
C PRO A 82 -13.01 -3.71 16.25
N LEU A 83 -12.17 -4.24 15.37
CA LEU A 83 -12.18 -5.67 15.05
C LEU A 83 -11.67 -6.45 16.28
N LEU A 84 -12.58 -6.91 17.12
CA LEU A 84 -12.31 -7.92 18.14
C LEU A 84 -12.08 -9.26 17.43
N ALA A 85 -10.88 -9.84 17.59
CA ALA A 85 -10.61 -11.20 17.17
C ALA A 85 -11.41 -12.19 18.07
N PRO A 86 -12.21 -13.11 17.50
CA PRO A 86 -12.86 -14.15 18.30
C PRO A 86 -11.80 -15.09 18.89
N GLY A 87 -11.94 -15.35 20.19
CA GLY A 87 -10.95 -16.05 20.99
C GLY A 87 -10.68 -17.49 20.53
N ALA A 88 -9.42 -17.87 20.62
CA ALA A 88 -9.03 -19.26 20.87
C ALA A 88 -8.97 -19.45 22.39
N ARG A 89 -10.05 -20.00 22.95
CA ARG A 89 -10.03 -20.76 24.20
C ARG A 89 -10.42 -22.19 23.86
N SER A 90 -9.44 -23.08 23.90
CA SER A 90 -9.53 -24.36 24.61
C SER A 90 -8.14 -24.94 24.75
#